data_AF-A0A3M1P455-F1
#
_entry.id   AF-A0A3M1P455-F1
#
_cell.length_a   1.000
_cell.length_b   1.000
_cell.length_c   1.000
_cell.angle_alpha   90.00
_cell.angle_beta   90.00
_cell.angle_gamma   90.00
#
_symmetry.space_group_name_H-M   'P 1'
#
loop_
_entity.id
_entity.type
_entity.pdbx_description
1 polymer ?
#
loop_
_entity_poly.entity_id
_entity_poly.type
_entity_poly.pdbx_seq_one_letter_code
_entity_poly.pdbx_strand_id
1 'polypeptide(L)'
;MTSLKQQLDRLYQHIAHRLQAEVQDYQQRIYNNMENLYKYIRKGDVVLVEGRTKLSRIIQLFSNSNWSHIGMYVGDELIQPHRPYREQFLEKFGDNANHLLIEAYAGDGVIAVPLQKYQNYNIRVCRPYNILEEDLKQVVEEVISNLGKRYDKQNIVDIALMLLPRWLNPFKKRSVKACLGSCNEFQVICSGMIARAFQHVGYPVLPVLTTTPDKSNPLKLNPYGGILSMRHYSQILPRDFDLSPNFQIIKFNIIETGEFDYKKLKWED
;
A
#
# COMPACT_ATOMS: atom_id res chain seq x y z
N MET A 1 -4.16 -37.59 15.34
CA MET A 1 -4.22 -36.52 14.33
C MET A 1 -4.05 -35.11 14.91
N THR A 2 -4.15 -34.90 16.23
CA THR A 2 -4.01 -33.59 16.92
C THR A 2 -2.56 -33.10 17.08
N SER A 3 -1.59 -34.01 17.22
CA SER A 3 -0.16 -33.67 17.42
C SER A 3 0.49 -33.04 16.18
N LEU A 4 0.23 -33.57 14.98
CA LEU A 4 0.78 -33.03 13.73
C LEU A 4 0.26 -31.61 13.42
N LYS A 5 -1.02 -31.35 13.71
CA LYS A 5 -1.63 -30.02 13.53
C LYS A 5 -1.01 -29.00 14.48
N GLN A 6 -0.79 -29.37 15.75
CA GLN A 6 -0.11 -28.51 16.72
C GLN A 6 1.37 -28.25 16.38
N GLN A 7 2.08 -29.25 15.85
CA GLN A 7 3.45 -29.09 15.37
C GLN A 7 3.53 -28.15 14.16
N LEU A 8 2.61 -28.31 13.21
CA LEU A 8 2.46 -27.40 12.07
C LEU A 8 2.16 -25.98 12.52
N ASP A 9 1.18 -25.78 13.41
CA ASP A 9 0.82 -24.45 13.92
C ASP A 9 2.00 -23.75 14.60
N ARG A 10 2.80 -24.48 15.38
CA ARG A 10 4.04 -23.94 15.99
C ARG A 10 5.07 -23.54 14.95
N LEU A 11 5.25 -24.34 13.90
CA LEU A 11 6.15 -24.02 12.79
C LEU A 11 5.66 -22.76 12.04
N TYR A 12 4.36 -22.66 11.76
CA TYR A 12 3.76 -21.48 11.13
C TYR A 12 3.98 -20.21 11.97
N GLN A 13 3.74 -20.27 13.29
CA GLN A 13 4.00 -19.12 14.16
C GLN A 13 5.49 -18.75 14.19
N HIS A 14 6.39 -19.72 14.20
CA HIS A 14 7.82 -19.47 14.18
C HIS A 14 8.27 -18.78 12.87
N ILE A 15 7.77 -19.24 11.72
CA ILE A 15 8.05 -18.63 10.42
C ILE A 15 7.47 -17.22 10.35
N ALA A 16 6.21 -17.03 10.77
CA ALA A 16 5.56 -15.73 10.79
C ALA A 16 6.35 -14.71 11.64
N HIS A 17 6.78 -15.12 12.84
CA HIS A 17 7.61 -14.30 13.72
C HIS A 17 8.95 -13.95 13.06
N ARG A 18 9.62 -14.92 12.42
CA ARG A 18 10.87 -14.66 11.70
C ARG A 18 10.69 -13.71 10.51
N LEU A 19 9.56 -13.79 9.80
CA LEU A 19 9.24 -12.93 8.66
C LEU A 19 8.98 -11.47 9.09
N GLN A 20 8.50 -11.26 10.30
CA GLN A 20 8.28 -9.94 10.89
C GLN A 20 9.55 -9.29 11.45
N ALA A 21 10.60 -10.07 11.71
CA ALA A 21 11.87 -9.54 12.22
C ALA A 21 12.46 -8.48 11.27
N GLU A 22 12.99 -7.40 11.85
CA GLU A 22 13.66 -6.33 11.13
C GLU A 22 15.01 -6.78 10.57
N VAL A 23 15.40 -6.15 9.47
CA VAL A 23 16.68 -6.34 8.79
C VAL A 23 17.65 -5.27 9.29
N GLN A 24 18.86 -5.67 9.67
CA GLN A 24 19.87 -4.81 10.27
C GLN A 24 20.42 -3.74 9.30
N ASP A 25 20.51 -4.07 8.01
CA ASP A 25 21.17 -3.22 7.01
C ASP A 25 20.22 -2.23 6.31
N TYR A 26 19.26 -1.67 7.04
CA TYR A 26 18.37 -0.67 6.45
C TYR A 26 19.02 0.72 6.43
N GLN A 27 19.13 1.30 5.24
CA GLN A 27 19.58 2.68 5.07
C GLN A 27 18.39 3.60 4.73
N GLN A 28 18.12 4.56 5.61
CA GLN A 28 17.28 5.70 5.27
C GLN A 28 18.06 6.63 4.35
N ARG A 29 17.53 6.89 3.16
CA ARG A 29 18.17 7.71 2.12
C ARG A 29 17.78 9.18 2.24
N ILE A 30 16.55 9.44 2.68
CA ILE A 30 16.00 10.78 2.80
C ILE A 30 15.35 10.90 4.18
N TYR A 31 15.73 11.96 4.90
CA TYR A 31 15.05 12.35 6.13
C TYR A 31 13.66 12.89 5.82
N ASN A 32 12.63 12.40 6.53
CA ASN A 32 11.28 12.93 6.39
C ASN A 32 11.09 14.09 7.36
N ASN A 33 11.18 15.32 6.86
CA ASN A 33 10.74 16.48 7.62
C ASN A 33 9.21 16.40 7.80
N MET A 34 8.78 15.99 9.00
CA MET A 34 7.38 15.74 9.31
C MET A 34 6.53 17.01 9.25
N GLU A 35 7.09 18.16 9.63
CA GLU A 35 6.42 19.44 9.53
C GLU A 35 6.05 19.76 8.08
N ASN A 36 7.00 19.58 7.15
CA ASN A 36 6.72 19.78 5.73
C ASN A 36 5.79 18.69 5.19
N LEU A 37 5.99 17.43 5.57
CA LEU A 37 5.12 16.34 5.15
C LEU A 37 3.64 16.62 5.50
N TYR A 38 3.37 17.08 6.72
CA TYR A 38 2.01 17.43 7.17
C TYR A 38 1.40 18.62 6.41
N LYS A 39 2.21 19.57 5.94
CA LYS A 39 1.73 20.69 5.11
C LYS A 39 1.29 20.24 3.71
N TYR A 40 1.97 19.25 3.13
CA TYR A 40 1.74 18.85 1.74
C TYR A 40 0.84 17.64 1.55
N ILE A 41 0.82 16.69 2.50
CA ILE A 41 0.00 15.49 2.38
C ILE A 41 -1.49 15.82 2.54
N ARG A 42 -2.35 15.12 1.79
CA ARG A 42 -3.81 15.32 1.76
C ARG A 42 -4.54 14.00 1.95
N LYS A 43 -5.76 14.07 2.49
CA LYS A 43 -6.65 12.90 2.62
C LYS A 43 -6.80 12.20 1.27
N GLY A 44 -6.71 10.87 1.28
CA GLY A 44 -6.74 10.02 0.09
C GLY A 44 -5.40 9.87 -0.63
N ASP A 45 -4.34 10.59 -0.20
CA ASP A 45 -2.99 10.29 -0.64
C ASP A 45 -2.58 8.88 -0.17
N VAL A 46 -1.84 8.19 -1.01
CA VAL A 46 -1.30 6.87 -0.77
C VAL A 46 0.16 7.00 -0.37
N VAL A 47 0.54 6.42 0.77
CA VAL A 47 1.92 6.41 1.27
C VAL A 47 2.53 5.04 1.04
N LEU A 48 3.49 4.97 0.12
CA LEU A 48 4.32 3.80 -0.12
C LEU A 48 5.50 3.78 0.85
N VAL A 49 5.83 2.60 1.36
CA VAL A 49 6.87 2.43 2.38
C VAL A 49 7.85 1.34 1.94
N GLU A 50 9.15 1.66 1.99
CA GLU A 50 10.20 0.65 1.97
C GLU A 50 10.28 0.00 3.36
N GLY A 51 9.55 -1.10 3.55
CA GLY A 51 9.51 -1.83 4.80
C GLY A 51 10.85 -2.47 5.15
N ARG A 52 11.05 -2.70 6.45
CA ARG A 52 12.31 -3.16 7.04
C ARG A 52 12.29 -4.62 7.48
N THR A 53 11.18 -5.32 7.29
CA THR A 53 11.05 -6.72 7.73
C THR A 53 11.62 -7.69 6.70
N LYS A 54 11.93 -8.93 7.10
CA LYS A 54 12.31 -9.98 6.14
C LYS A 54 11.24 -10.23 5.09
N LEU A 55 9.96 -10.16 5.47
CA LEU A 55 8.84 -10.20 4.53
C LEU A 55 8.87 -9.03 3.54
N SER A 56 9.24 -7.83 4.01
CA SER A 56 9.37 -6.65 3.14
C SER A 56 10.43 -6.87 2.05
N ARG A 57 11.57 -7.48 2.40
CA ARG A 57 12.62 -7.83 1.42
C ARG A 57 12.14 -8.85 0.40
N ILE A 58 11.38 -9.87 0.83
CA ILE A 58 10.75 -10.84 -0.08
C ILE A 58 9.82 -10.13 -1.06
N ILE A 59 8.94 -9.24 -0.57
CA ILE A 59 8.03 -8.47 -1.41
C ILE A 59 8.80 -7.60 -2.41
N GLN A 60 9.87 -6.92 -1.98
CA GLN A 60 10.71 -6.07 -2.83
C GLN A 60 11.36 -6.86 -3.96
N LEU A 61 11.96 -8.01 -3.65
CA LEU A 61 12.57 -8.90 -4.64
C LEU A 61 11.55 -9.39 -5.67
N PHE A 62 10.35 -9.80 -5.24
CA PHE A 62 9.37 -10.36 -6.17
C PHE A 62 8.57 -9.33 -6.95
N SER A 63 8.38 -8.15 -6.39
CA SER A 63 7.73 -7.04 -7.09
C SER A 63 8.70 -6.26 -8.00
N ASN A 64 10.01 -6.55 -7.92
CA ASN A 64 11.08 -5.75 -8.50
C ASN A 64 10.89 -4.26 -8.16
N SER A 65 10.70 -3.98 -6.87
CA SER A 65 10.37 -2.65 -6.33
C SER A 65 11.04 -2.43 -4.99
N ASN A 66 11.27 -1.17 -4.61
CA ASN A 66 11.62 -0.82 -3.24
C ASN A 66 10.38 -0.78 -2.32
N TRP A 67 9.19 -0.58 -2.89
CA TRP A 67 7.95 -0.44 -2.12
C TRP A 67 7.40 -1.80 -1.72
N SER A 68 7.39 -2.09 -0.42
CA SER A 68 6.90 -3.36 0.13
C SER A 68 5.59 -3.24 0.88
N HIS A 69 5.21 -2.02 1.25
CA HIS A 69 4.04 -1.71 2.05
C HIS A 69 3.41 -0.41 1.60
N ILE A 70 2.14 -0.22 1.98
CA ILE A 70 1.31 0.88 1.55
C ILE A 70 0.24 1.15 2.62
N GLY A 71 -0.01 2.42 2.88
CA GLY A 71 -1.15 2.90 3.66
C GLY A 71 -1.83 4.06 2.94
N MET A 72 -3.09 4.33 3.28
CA MET A 72 -3.81 5.49 2.77
C MET A 72 -3.93 6.53 3.88
N TYR A 73 -3.58 7.78 3.58
CA TYR A 73 -3.67 8.88 4.52
C TYR A 73 -5.12 9.34 4.66
N VAL A 74 -5.63 9.29 5.88
CA VAL A 74 -6.97 9.74 6.26
C VAL A 74 -6.93 10.99 7.13
N GLY A 75 -5.75 11.44 7.55
CA GLY A 75 -5.60 12.65 8.36
C GLY A 75 -6.38 12.56 9.67
N ASP A 76 -7.22 13.57 9.94
CA ASP A 76 -8.07 13.67 11.12
C ASP A 76 -9.44 12.99 10.94
N GLU A 77 -9.65 12.26 9.84
CA GLU A 77 -10.96 11.72 9.48
C GLU A 77 -11.54 10.79 10.56
N LEU A 78 -10.70 10.08 11.30
CA LEU A 78 -11.10 9.16 12.38
C LEU A 78 -11.37 9.85 13.71
N ILE A 79 -11.03 11.13 13.86
CA ILE A 79 -11.27 11.93 15.07
C ILE A 79 -12.32 13.02 14.86
N GLN A 80 -13.02 12.99 13.72
CA GLN A 80 -14.18 13.83 13.49
C GLN A 80 -15.28 13.54 14.54
N PRO A 81 -16.09 14.54 14.95
CA PRO A 81 -17.04 14.39 16.06
C PRO A 81 -18.02 13.23 15.95
N HIS A 82 -18.37 12.83 14.73
CA HIS A 82 -19.33 11.77 14.44
C HIS A 82 -18.71 10.36 14.37
N ARG A 83 -17.38 10.23 14.46
CA ARG A 83 -16.71 8.94 14.30
C ARG A 83 -16.71 8.11 15.58
N PRO A 84 -16.94 6.79 15.47
CA PRO A 84 -16.75 5.89 16.58
C PRO A 84 -15.26 5.84 16.96
N TYR A 85 -14.98 5.62 18.25
CA TYR A 85 -13.62 5.47 18.79
C TYR A 85 -12.72 6.72 18.70
N ARG A 86 -13.27 7.90 18.40
CA ARG A 86 -12.56 9.20 18.42
C ARG A 86 -11.67 9.35 19.67
N GLU A 87 -12.26 9.19 20.86
CA GLU A 87 -11.54 9.34 22.13
C GLU A 87 -10.37 8.36 22.26
N GLN A 88 -10.52 7.13 21.78
CA GLN A 88 -9.45 6.13 21.82
C GLN A 88 -8.26 6.55 20.95
N PHE A 89 -8.51 7.14 19.78
CA PHE A 89 -7.43 7.63 18.92
C PHE A 89 -6.74 8.88 19.50
N LEU A 90 -7.52 9.80 20.08
CA LEU A 90 -6.97 10.98 20.76
C LEU A 90 -6.13 10.59 21.98
N GLU A 91 -6.62 9.69 22.82
CA GLU A 91 -5.88 9.18 23.98
C GLU A 91 -4.60 8.45 23.55
N LYS A 92 -4.69 7.60 22.51
CA LYS A 92 -3.56 6.77 22.07
C LYS A 92 -2.48 7.54 21.33
N PHE A 93 -2.85 8.53 20.51
CA PHE A 93 -1.93 9.18 19.58
C PHE A 93 -1.72 10.68 19.83
N GLY A 94 -2.51 11.30 20.71
CA GLY A 94 -2.45 12.74 20.98
C GLY A 94 -2.61 13.56 19.70
N ASP A 95 -1.75 14.57 19.51
CA ASP A 95 -1.76 15.42 18.33
C ASP A 95 -1.55 14.66 17.02
N ASN A 96 -0.85 13.52 17.05
CA ASN A 96 -0.64 12.70 15.86
C ASN A 96 -1.94 12.04 15.35
N ALA A 97 -3.02 12.05 16.13
CA ALA A 97 -4.35 11.60 15.70
C ALA A 97 -4.94 12.47 14.56
N ASN A 98 -4.39 13.67 14.34
CA ASN A 98 -4.73 14.50 13.17
C ASN A 98 -4.08 14.02 11.86
N HIS A 99 -3.14 13.07 11.94
CA HIS A 99 -2.31 12.64 10.82
C HIS A 99 -2.25 11.11 10.71
N LEU A 100 -3.42 10.48 10.58
CA LEU A 100 -3.53 9.03 10.55
C LEU A 100 -3.43 8.44 9.14
N LEU A 101 -2.84 7.25 9.07
CA LEU A 101 -2.87 6.31 7.96
C LEU A 101 -3.76 5.13 8.31
N ILE A 102 -4.42 4.56 7.31
CA ILE A 102 -5.02 3.22 7.39
C ILE A 102 -4.19 2.26 6.55
N GLU A 103 -3.84 1.14 7.17
CA GLU A 103 -2.98 0.14 6.57
C GLU A 103 -3.35 -1.27 7.05
N ALA A 104 -2.96 -2.28 6.28
CA ALA A 104 -3.18 -3.67 6.61
C ALA A 104 -1.87 -4.38 6.91
N TYR A 105 -1.77 -4.99 8.08
CA TYR A 105 -0.65 -5.85 8.47
C TYR A 105 -1.11 -7.29 8.67
N ALA A 106 -0.26 -8.22 8.23
CA ALA A 106 -0.53 -9.65 8.28
C ALA A 106 -0.77 -10.21 9.70
N GLY A 107 -0.30 -9.52 10.75
CA GLY A 107 -0.52 -9.91 12.15
C GLY A 107 -1.69 -9.17 12.83
N ASP A 108 -1.86 -7.88 12.51
CA ASP A 108 -2.73 -6.97 13.24
C ASP A 108 -4.05 -6.68 12.51
N GLY A 109 -4.18 -7.11 11.26
CA GLY A 109 -5.30 -6.76 10.39
C GLY A 109 -5.21 -5.33 9.88
N VAL A 110 -6.37 -4.72 9.63
CA VAL A 110 -6.48 -3.33 9.18
C VAL A 110 -6.53 -2.42 10.40
N ILE A 111 -5.55 -1.52 10.50
CA ILE A 111 -5.33 -0.66 11.66
C ILE A 111 -5.13 0.78 11.23
N ALA A 112 -5.39 1.71 12.16
CA ALA A 112 -4.99 3.10 12.03
C ALA A 112 -3.68 3.35 12.79
N VAL A 113 -2.75 4.07 12.16
CA VAL A 113 -1.47 4.45 12.75
C VAL A 113 -1.14 5.92 12.45
N PRO A 114 -0.39 6.62 13.30
CA PRO A 114 0.09 7.95 12.97
C PRO A 114 1.13 7.87 11.84
N LEU A 115 1.07 8.80 10.88
CA LEU A 115 2.07 8.93 9.80
C LEU A 115 3.49 9.08 10.36
N GLN A 116 3.63 9.66 11.56
CA GLN A 116 4.89 9.77 12.32
C GLN A 116 5.60 8.43 12.50
N LYS A 117 4.86 7.30 12.54
CA LYS A 117 5.44 5.94 12.57
C LYS A 117 6.49 5.74 11.48
N TYR A 118 6.31 6.37 10.33
CA TYR A 118 7.18 6.25 9.17
C TYR A 118 8.24 7.35 9.05
N GLN A 119 8.47 8.18 10.09
CA GLN A 119 9.46 9.27 10.05
C GLN A 119 10.87 8.80 9.62
N ASN A 120 11.26 7.59 10.03
CA ASN A 120 12.58 7.04 9.77
C ASN A 120 12.60 6.12 8.52
N TYR A 121 11.50 5.99 7.78
CA TYR A 121 11.43 5.10 6.63
C TYR A 121 11.63 5.88 5.33
N ASN A 122 12.17 5.24 4.29
CA ASN A 122 12.03 5.70 2.92
C ASN A 122 10.55 5.55 2.54
N ILE A 123 9.91 6.68 2.28
CA ILE A 123 8.51 6.75 1.87
C ILE A 123 8.37 7.48 0.54
N ARG A 124 7.23 7.25 -0.12
CA ARG A 124 6.78 8.04 -1.26
C ARG A 124 5.29 8.31 -1.12
N VAL A 125 4.89 9.56 -1.37
CA VAL A 125 3.49 9.97 -1.35
C VAL A 125 2.97 10.04 -2.78
N CYS A 126 1.91 9.29 -3.06
CA CYS A 126 1.24 9.18 -4.35
C CYS A 126 -0.16 9.79 -4.21
N ARG A 127 -0.44 10.86 -4.94
CA ARG A 127 -1.75 11.55 -4.92
C ARG A 127 -2.57 11.19 -6.15
N PRO A 128 -3.82 10.71 -6.02
CA PRO A 128 -4.68 10.50 -7.18
C PRO A 128 -4.93 11.84 -7.90
N TYR A 129 -4.58 11.89 -9.19
CA TYR A 129 -4.75 13.07 -10.02
C TYR A 129 -6.17 13.17 -10.58
N ASN A 130 -6.80 14.34 -10.38
CA ASN A 130 -8.08 14.67 -11.00
C ASN A 130 -9.22 13.66 -10.69
N ILE A 131 -9.15 12.99 -9.53
CA ILE A 131 -10.29 12.25 -8.97
C ILE A 131 -11.33 13.26 -8.45
N LEU A 132 -12.61 12.96 -8.66
CA LEU A 132 -13.69 13.80 -8.13
C LEU A 132 -13.69 13.78 -6.61
N GLU A 133 -14.06 14.90 -5.99
CA GLU A 133 -14.05 15.02 -4.52
C GLU A 133 -15.01 14.01 -3.86
N GLU A 134 -16.17 13.77 -4.47
CA GLU A 134 -17.15 12.77 -4.01
C GLU A 134 -16.61 11.34 -4.11
N ASP A 135 -15.90 11.02 -5.18
CA ASP A 135 -15.26 9.71 -5.37
C ASP A 135 -14.14 9.51 -4.38
N LEU A 136 -13.31 10.54 -4.15
CA LEU A 136 -12.23 10.47 -3.17
C LEU A 136 -12.77 10.25 -1.74
N LYS A 137 -13.89 10.90 -1.38
CA LYS A 137 -14.57 10.66 -0.10
C LYS A 137 -15.06 9.22 0.01
N GLN A 138 -15.65 8.66 -1.05
CA GLN A 138 -16.08 7.26 -1.08
C GLN A 138 -14.90 6.29 -0.94
N VAL A 139 -13.79 6.54 -1.64
CA VAL A 139 -12.55 5.76 -1.50
C VAL A 139 -12.06 5.77 -0.06
N VAL A 140 -12.02 6.95 0.56
CA VAL A 140 -11.57 7.11 1.94
C VAL A 140 -12.48 6.36 2.90
N GLU A 141 -13.80 6.50 2.76
CA GLU A 141 -14.77 5.82 3.61
C GLU A 141 -14.70 4.30 3.44
N GLU A 142 -14.54 3.79 2.21
CA GLU A 142 -14.40 2.36 1.98
C GLU A 142 -13.15 1.82 2.68
N VAL A 143 -12.01 2.50 2.59
CA VAL A 143 -10.81 2.09 3.31
C VAL A 143 -11.02 2.13 4.83
N ILE A 144 -11.67 3.18 5.36
CA ILE A 144 -12.02 3.28 6.78
C ILE A 144 -12.92 2.12 7.23
N SER A 145 -13.90 1.73 6.42
CA SER A 145 -14.84 0.63 6.72
C SER A 145 -14.15 -0.74 6.90
N ASN A 146 -12.89 -0.86 6.50
CA ASN A 146 -12.10 -2.05 6.69
C ASN A 146 -11.39 -2.11 8.05
N LEU A 147 -11.36 -1.03 8.84
CA LEU A 147 -10.74 -1.01 10.16
C LEU A 147 -11.22 -2.16 11.05
N GLY A 148 -10.28 -2.83 11.71
CA GLY A 148 -10.55 -3.97 12.59
C GLY A 148 -10.77 -5.31 11.88
N LYS A 149 -10.91 -5.33 10.55
CA LYS A 149 -10.92 -6.60 9.79
C LYS A 149 -9.57 -7.27 9.95
N ARG A 150 -9.60 -8.54 10.38
CA ARG A 150 -8.38 -9.32 10.62
C ARG A 150 -7.84 -9.90 9.33
N TYR A 151 -6.54 -10.12 9.33
CA TYR A 151 -5.87 -10.96 8.35
C TYR A 151 -5.92 -12.41 8.82
N ASP A 152 -6.30 -13.35 7.97
CA ASP A 152 -6.15 -14.77 8.32
C ASP A 152 -4.65 -15.13 8.32
N LYS A 153 -4.14 -15.52 9.49
CA LYS A 153 -2.73 -15.87 9.71
C LYS A 153 -2.25 -17.03 8.83
N GLN A 154 -3.17 -17.87 8.35
CA GLN A 154 -2.84 -18.98 7.44
C GLN A 154 -2.33 -18.47 6.08
N ASN A 155 -2.71 -17.26 5.67
CA ASN A 155 -2.37 -16.72 4.35
C ASN A 155 -0.98 -16.08 4.25
N ILE A 156 -0.30 -15.74 5.35
CA ILE A 156 1.01 -15.03 5.29
C ILE A 156 2.07 -15.86 4.55
N VAL A 157 2.13 -17.16 4.89
CA VAL A 157 3.06 -18.10 4.25
C VAL A 157 2.63 -18.34 2.80
N ASP A 158 1.34 -18.48 2.54
CA ASP A 158 0.83 -18.66 1.18
C ASP A 158 1.11 -17.44 0.29
N ILE A 159 1.05 -16.22 0.81
CA ILE A 159 1.41 -14.98 0.09
C ILE A 159 2.91 -14.93 -0.19
N ALA A 160 3.74 -15.21 0.81
CA ALA A 160 5.18 -15.30 0.64
C ALA A 160 5.55 -16.36 -0.42
N LEU A 161 4.83 -17.49 -0.44
CA LEU A 161 4.98 -18.53 -1.46
C LEU A 161 4.41 -18.11 -2.82
N MET A 162 3.29 -17.38 -2.89
CA MET A 162 2.68 -16.89 -4.14
C MET A 162 3.57 -15.89 -4.87
N LEU A 163 4.35 -15.11 -4.13
CA LEU A 163 5.34 -14.19 -4.68
C LEU A 163 6.51 -14.93 -5.37
N LEU A 164 6.75 -16.21 -5.07
CA LEU A 164 7.78 -17.00 -5.75
C LEU A 164 7.47 -17.18 -7.27
N PRO A 165 8.51 -17.20 -8.13
CA PRO A 165 8.38 -17.49 -9.55
C PRO A 165 7.72 -18.85 -9.76
N ARG A 166 6.98 -19.01 -10.86
CA ARG A 166 6.20 -20.23 -11.15
C ARG A 166 7.03 -21.53 -11.07
N TRP A 167 8.33 -21.45 -11.37
CA TRP A 167 9.25 -22.60 -11.36
C TRP A 167 9.76 -23.00 -9.96
N LEU A 168 9.68 -22.10 -8.96
CA LEU A 168 10.06 -22.36 -7.56
C LEU A 168 8.87 -22.71 -6.66
N ASN A 169 7.63 -22.61 -7.17
CA ASN A 169 6.42 -22.78 -6.37
C ASN A 169 5.58 -23.99 -6.84
N PRO A 170 5.77 -25.19 -6.26
CA PRO A 170 4.98 -26.38 -6.56
C PRO A 170 3.50 -26.28 -6.12
N PHE A 171 3.15 -25.28 -5.31
CA PHE A 171 1.82 -25.10 -4.72
C PHE A 171 0.97 -24.01 -5.38
N LYS A 172 1.48 -23.36 -6.44
CA LYS A 172 0.76 -22.25 -7.11
C LYS A 172 -0.62 -22.64 -7.63
N LYS A 173 -0.81 -23.90 -8.04
CA LYS A 173 -2.14 -24.41 -8.46
C LYS A 173 -3.11 -24.60 -7.29
N ARG A 174 -2.63 -24.85 -6.07
CA ARG A 174 -3.45 -24.93 -4.84
C ARG A 174 -3.87 -23.55 -4.36
N SER A 175 -2.96 -22.58 -4.36
CA SER A 175 -3.27 -21.18 -4.00
C SER A 175 -4.17 -20.49 -5.05
N VAL A 176 -4.04 -20.82 -6.33
CA VAL A 176 -4.98 -20.38 -7.38
C VAL A 176 -6.33 -21.12 -7.31
N LYS A 177 -6.38 -22.41 -6.92
CA LYS A 177 -7.65 -23.12 -6.69
C LYS A 177 -8.41 -22.63 -5.45
N ALA A 178 -7.70 -22.25 -4.39
CA ALA A 178 -8.31 -21.51 -3.28
C ALA A 178 -8.94 -20.19 -3.79
N CYS A 179 -8.30 -19.57 -4.78
CA CYS A 179 -8.76 -18.37 -5.49
C CYS A 179 -9.83 -18.61 -6.59
N LEU A 180 -10.30 -19.84 -6.82
CA LEU A 180 -11.32 -20.14 -7.84
C LEU A 180 -12.57 -20.84 -7.28
N GLY A 181 -12.53 -21.27 -6.01
CA GLY A 181 -13.62 -22.05 -5.38
C GLY A 181 -14.63 -21.25 -4.56
N SER A 182 -14.33 -20.00 -4.18
CA SER A 182 -15.24 -19.06 -3.49
C SER A 182 -14.46 -17.79 -3.13
N CYS A 183 -14.44 -16.81 -4.03
CA CYS A 183 -13.68 -15.56 -3.85
C CYS A 183 -14.33 -14.58 -2.86
N ASN A 184 -14.81 -15.04 -1.69
CA ASN A 184 -15.42 -14.13 -0.71
C ASN A 184 -14.48 -13.72 0.43
N GLU A 185 -13.29 -14.31 0.58
CA GLU A 185 -12.49 -14.14 1.81
C GLU A 185 -10.96 -14.02 1.60
N PHE A 186 -10.48 -13.63 0.41
CA PHE A 186 -9.10 -13.13 0.29
C PHE A 186 -9.02 -11.71 0.83
N GLN A 187 -9.07 -11.62 2.15
CA GLN A 187 -9.05 -10.42 2.95
C GLN A 187 -7.70 -9.70 2.78
N VAL A 188 -7.69 -8.67 1.92
CA VAL A 188 -6.98 -7.38 2.11
C VAL A 188 -5.45 -7.45 2.28
N ILE A 189 -4.72 -7.79 1.20
CA ILE A 189 -3.36 -7.23 1.06
C ILE A 189 -3.50 -5.70 1.05
N CYS A 190 -2.64 -4.97 1.77
CA CYS A 190 -2.72 -3.52 1.93
C CYS A 190 -2.92 -2.78 0.59
N SER A 191 -2.20 -3.16 -0.46
CA SER A 191 -2.39 -2.60 -1.82
C SER A 191 -3.72 -2.97 -2.45
N GLY A 192 -4.18 -4.21 -2.27
CA GLY A 192 -5.43 -4.71 -2.86
C GLY A 192 -6.68 -4.05 -2.26
N MET A 193 -6.70 -3.78 -0.96
CA MET A 193 -7.80 -3.03 -0.32
C MET A 193 -7.90 -1.60 -0.86
N ILE A 194 -6.77 -0.88 -0.89
CA ILE A 194 -6.75 0.49 -1.39
C ILE A 194 -7.10 0.50 -2.88
N ALA A 195 -6.56 -0.42 -3.66
CA ALA A 195 -6.86 -0.54 -5.08
C ALA A 195 -8.33 -0.88 -5.34
N ARG A 196 -8.96 -1.72 -4.50
CA ARG A 196 -10.38 -2.04 -4.59
C ARG A 196 -11.24 -0.79 -4.39
N ALA A 197 -10.92 0.03 -3.39
CA ALA A 197 -11.65 1.27 -3.12
C ALA A 197 -11.56 2.23 -4.32
N PHE A 198 -10.38 2.44 -4.91
CA PHE A 198 -10.24 3.22 -6.14
C PHE A 198 -11.02 2.63 -7.33
N GLN A 199 -10.99 1.31 -7.50
CA GLN A 199 -11.71 0.64 -8.60
C GLN A 199 -13.24 0.73 -8.45
N HIS A 200 -13.75 0.77 -7.22
CA HIS A 200 -15.18 0.89 -6.95
C HIS A 200 -15.75 2.19 -7.53
N VAL A 201 -15.01 3.30 -7.42
CA VAL A 201 -15.36 4.58 -8.04
C VAL A 201 -14.88 4.69 -9.50
N GLY A 202 -14.45 3.58 -10.11
CA GLY A 202 -13.98 3.55 -11.50
C GLY A 202 -12.61 4.20 -11.73
N TYR A 203 -11.86 4.53 -10.68
CA TYR A 203 -10.55 5.17 -10.79
C TYR A 203 -9.43 4.13 -11.02
N PRO A 204 -8.76 4.14 -12.19
CA PRO A 204 -7.81 3.09 -12.54
C PRO A 204 -6.44 3.33 -11.91
N VAL A 205 -6.05 2.49 -10.94
CA VAL A 205 -4.70 2.56 -10.32
C VAL A 205 -3.60 2.35 -11.34
N LEU A 206 -3.65 1.32 -12.18
CA LEU A 206 -2.72 1.16 -13.28
C LEU A 206 -3.45 0.52 -14.47
N PRO A 207 -3.82 1.28 -15.50
CA PRO A 207 -4.52 0.74 -16.65
C PRO A 207 -3.62 -0.19 -17.47
N VAL A 208 -4.18 -1.30 -17.98
CA VAL A 208 -3.51 -2.15 -18.97
C VAL A 208 -3.75 -1.60 -20.35
N LEU A 209 -2.66 -1.33 -21.08
CA LEU A 209 -2.73 -1.11 -22.52
C LEU A 209 -2.80 -2.47 -23.20
N THR A 210 -3.98 -2.79 -23.73
CA THR A 210 -4.09 -3.96 -24.60
C THR A 210 -3.56 -3.55 -25.97
N THR A 211 -2.43 -4.13 -26.37
CA THR A 211 -1.82 -3.90 -27.67
C THR A 211 -2.69 -4.50 -28.76
N THR A 212 -3.51 -3.65 -29.36
CA THR A 212 -3.79 -3.57 -30.80
C THR A 212 -4.43 -2.21 -31.05
N PRO A 213 -3.65 -1.11 -31.06
CA PRO A 213 -4.14 0.11 -31.67
C PRO A 213 -4.38 -0.20 -33.14
N ASP A 214 -5.62 -0.13 -33.57
CA ASP A 214 -5.93 -0.03 -34.98
C ASP A 214 -5.32 1.28 -35.48
N LYS A 215 -4.11 1.19 -36.06
CA LYS A 215 -3.33 2.34 -36.55
C LYS A 215 -4.07 3.14 -37.62
N SER A 216 -5.21 2.64 -38.12
CA SER A 216 -6.03 3.29 -39.13
C SER A 216 -6.93 4.41 -38.58
N ASN A 217 -7.15 4.51 -37.26
CA ASN A 217 -8.06 5.51 -36.70
C ASN A 217 -7.54 6.20 -35.42
N PRO A 218 -6.87 7.36 -35.55
CA PRO A 218 -6.37 8.14 -34.42
C PRO A 218 -7.45 8.58 -33.43
N LEU A 219 -8.72 8.66 -33.87
CA LEU A 219 -9.86 9.08 -33.04
C LEU A 219 -10.31 8.01 -32.03
N LYS A 220 -9.82 6.77 -32.12
CA LYS A 220 -10.06 5.70 -31.14
C LYS A 220 -8.97 5.58 -30.07
N LEU A 221 -7.94 6.44 -30.12
CA LEU A 221 -6.89 6.49 -29.12
C LEU A 221 -7.40 7.29 -27.92
N ASN A 222 -7.60 6.64 -26.78
CA ASN A 222 -7.72 7.36 -25.50
C ASN A 222 -6.35 7.95 -25.10
N PRO A 223 -6.23 8.75 -24.02
CA PRO A 223 -4.98 9.40 -23.63
C PRO A 223 -3.77 8.47 -23.46
N TYR A 224 -3.99 7.16 -23.40
CA TYR A 224 -2.96 6.14 -23.25
C TYR A 224 -2.65 5.36 -24.53
N GLY A 225 -3.32 5.66 -25.64
CA GLY A 225 -2.98 5.12 -26.95
C GLY A 225 -3.41 3.67 -27.23
N GLY A 226 -4.37 3.12 -26.49
CA GLY A 226 -4.89 1.76 -26.72
C GLY A 226 -6.10 1.41 -25.86
N ILE A 227 -6.71 0.24 -26.04
CA ILE A 227 -7.88 -0.17 -25.22
C ILE A 227 -7.44 -0.29 -23.75
N LEU A 228 -8.15 0.41 -22.85
CA LEU A 228 -7.92 0.38 -21.42
C LEU A 228 -8.70 -0.78 -20.79
N SER A 229 -8.00 -1.56 -19.98
CA SER A 229 -8.63 -2.52 -19.07
C SER A 229 -8.09 -2.31 -17.65
N MET A 230 -8.96 -2.38 -16.66
CA MET A 230 -8.57 -2.33 -15.26
C MET A 230 -8.04 -3.71 -14.83
N ARG A 231 -6.81 -3.76 -14.32
CA ARG A 231 -6.32 -4.96 -13.63
C ARG A 231 -7.18 -5.20 -12.41
N HIS A 232 -7.53 -6.44 -12.11
CA HIS A 232 -8.23 -6.78 -10.88
C HIS A 232 -7.41 -6.33 -9.66
N TYR A 233 -8.04 -5.67 -8.67
CA TYR A 233 -7.36 -5.10 -7.49
C TYR A 233 -6.43 -6.09 -6.76
N SER A 234 -6.74 -7.40 -6.76
CA SER A 234 -5.92 -8.43 -6.11
C SER A 234 -4.54 -8.63 -6.76
N GLN A 235 -4.34 -8.08 -7.96
CA GLN A 235 -3.06 -8.13 -8.69
C GLN A 235 -2.27 -6.82 -8.57
N ILE A 236 -2.83 -5.81 -7.89
CA ILE A 236 -2.19 -4.51 -7.71
C ILE A 236 -1.20 -4.57 -6.55
N LEU A 237 0.03 -4.15 -6.82
CA LEU A 237 1.13 -4.07 -5.87
C LEU A 237 1.40 -2.61 -5.47
N PRO A 238 2.11 -2.35 -4.36
CA PRO A 238 2.51 -0.99 -3.98
C PRO A 238 3.22 -0.22 -5.12
N ARG A 239 4.06 -0.90 -5.90
CA ARG A 239 4.76 -0.34 -7.07
C ARG A 239 3.81 0.23 -8.14
N ASP A 240 2.62 -0.33 -8.30
CA ASP A 240 1.71 0.08 -9.37
C ASP A 240 1.15 1.49 -9.13
N PHE A 241 1.04 1.93 -7.87
CA PHE A 241 0.70 3.32 -7.53
C PHE A 241 1.82 4.30 -7.88
N ASP A 242 3.08 3.88 -7.72
CA ASP A 242 4.25 4.68 -8.07
C ASP A 242 4.42 4.84 -9.58
N LEU A 243 4.17 3.76 -10.33
CA LEU A 243 4.26 3.75 -11.79
C LEU A 243 3.02 4.30 -12.49
N SER A 244 1.96 4.55 -11.73
CA SER A 244 0.69 4.95 -12.30
C SER A 244 0.80 6.30 -13.00
N PRO A 245 0.32 6.44 -14.24
CA PRO A 245 0.14 7.75 -14.86
C PRO A 245 -0.96 8.59 -14.18
N ASN A 246 -1.79 7.97 -13.33
CA ASN A 246 -2.90 8.60 -12.63
C ASN A 246 -2.54 9.06 -11.22
N PHE A 247 -1.31 8.83 -10.76
CA PHE A 247 -0.89 9.30 -9.44
C PHE A 247 0.28 10.28 -9.59
N GLN A 248 0.14 11.45 -8.98
CA GLN A 248 1.23 12.40 -8.84
C GLN A 248 2.14 11.98 -7.69
N ILE A 249 3.45 12.09 -7.91
CA ILE A 249 4.43 11.92 -6.83
C ILE A 249 4.59 13.24 -6.10
N ILE A 250 4.10 13.30 -4.86
CA ILE A 250 4.19 14.48 -4.02
C ILE A 250 5.55 14.49 -3.34
N LYS A 251 6.34 15.51 -3.64
CA LYS A 251 7.56 15.81 -2.91
C LYS A 251 7.20 16.73 -1.75
N PHE A 252 7.89 16.59 -0.64
CA PHE A 252 7.70 17.42 0.56
C PHE A 252 9.05 17.87 1.11
N ASN A 253 10.06 17.82 0.25
CA ASN A 253 11.39 18.35 0.50
C ASN A 253 11.48 19.79 -0.03
N ILE A 254 12.71 20.30 -0.07
CA ILE A 254 13.08 21.65 -0.49
C ILE A 254 12.55 22.08 -1.88
N ILE A 255 12.12 21.12 -2.72
CA ILE A 255 11.55 21.42 -4.04
C ILE A 255 10.17 22.08 -3.92
N GLU A 256 9.30 21.62 -3.01
CA GLU A 256 7.99 22.23 -2.83
C GLU A 256 8.01 23.49 -1.97
N THR A 257 9.03 23.65 -1.11
CA THR A 257 9.23 24.92 -0.38
C THR A 257 9.81 26.02 -1.27
N GLY A 258 10.22 25.70 -2.52
CA GLY A 258 10.72 26.68 -3.50
C GLY A 258 12.18 27.10 -3.30
N GLU A 259 12.93 26.48 -2.40
CA GLU A 259 14.28 26.93 -2.00
C GLU A 259 15.41 26.06 -2.58
N PHE A 260 15.12 25.18 -3.54
CA PHE A 260 16.13 24.27 -4.08
C PHE A 260 17.05 24.96 -5.08
N ASP A 261 18.24 25.35 -4.62
CA ASP A 261 19.35 25.77 -5.47
C ASP A 261 20.49 24.76 -5.33
N TYR A 262 20.63 23.88 -6.33
CA TYR A 262 21.65 22.82 -6.32
C TYR A 262 23.09 23.37 -6.26
N LYS A 263 23.32 24.63 -6.64
CA LYS A 263 24.64 25.28 -6.57
C LYS A 263 25.01 25.74 -5.17
N LYS A 264 24.03 25.88 -4.26
CA LYS A 264 24.26 26.23 -2.85
C LYS A 264 24.51 25.01 -1.96
N LEU A 265 24.40 23.80 -2.51
CA LEU A 265 24.67 22.57 -1.78
C LEU A 265 26.17 22.44 -1.50
N LYS A 266 26.50 22.20 -0.23
CA LYS A 266 27.85 21.84 0.18
C LYS A 266 27.97 20.32 0.14
N TRP A 267 28.90 19.84 -0.66
CA TRP A 267 29.28 18.43 -0.70
C TRP A 267 30.50 18.26 0.22
N GLU A 268 30.51 17.20 1.01
CA GLU A 268 31.76 16.74 1.63
C GLU A 268 32.57 16.00 0.57
N ASP A 269 33.88 16.25 0.52
CA ASP A 269 34.83 15.56 -0.37
C ASP A 269 34.99 14.08 0.01
#